data_AF-A0A976CX78-F1
#
_entry.id   AF-A0A976CX78-F1
#
_cell.length_a   1.000
_cell.length_b   1.000
_cell.length_c   1.000
_cell.angle_alpha   90.00
_cell.angle_beta   90.00
_cell.angle_gamma   90.00
#
_symmetry.space_group_name_H-M   'P 1'
#
loop_
_entity.id
_entity.type
_entity.pdbx_description
1 polymer ?
#
loop_
_entity_poly.entity_id
_entity_poly.type
_entity_poly.pdbx_seq_one_letter_code
_entity_poly.pdbx_strand_id
1 'polypeptide(L)'
;MIFAWKRKISVHGVRMWKWFWLILLCGASAEKMPDIEKMLLPHVKPASAEYFLAEPTGIKMAITAKSPKAQEHVLRGLNLIHGGWDYRAYQHFIAALKSDPDCLMAHFGVVFSLLDGDSEYNEPRAVAIERALALIKAGAGTPLERGYLFGLMQLLEEGPQAAAAAFEKVAQSFPNDAQLPLFEVYFRRSGFDEQGRPLPDQEVAQEKLAALMKKSPNSPMLIHAWLMIRAENRDVTGDLPMARKLCEMVPDYPPYCHLLGHYEWRSGNYHLAHLAFSRCVILYRNWMKECGVELVDCPEWIRAEMYRAAAVACSGDDESALAMAKALCKMKIPQERYKSAGARILWWEANTMEMRILMRRRGPDDLKMALASLPSKEFVKTLTPYSRVAFYYQGLAMLLESQIALEEKNWERAKELTQAMTMHLPLMQKVRDDVSRMGELAHFIRAYSFLDVATLQLKGDLAMAGPESQRGVAYNWYSGANERQMYASRMMPPVSLTPTELALGRYFESKNDARRALEVYQEGLSRWPKDLTLLSAIAALQTKAGDEKAAEQTRATMQEVRSEN
;
A
#
# COMPACT_ATOMS: atom_id res chain seq x y z
N MET A 1 1.52 -4.99 1.64
CA MET A 1 0.49 -5.57 2.54
C MET A 1 1.02 -6.08 3.89
N ILE A 2 2.31 -6.37 4.07
CA ILE A 2 2.78 -7.13 5.26
C ILE A 2 3.20 -6.27 6.48
N PHE A 3 3.48 -4.96 6.33
CA PHE A 3 3.89 -4.13 7.49
C PHE A 3 2.80 -3.91 8.56
N ALA A 4 1.53 -4.22 8.27
CA ALA A 4 0.43 -4.14 9.25
C ALA A 4 0.23 -5.42 10.08
N TRP A 5 0.93 -6.53 9.76
CA TRP A 5 0.70 -7.85 10.37
C TRP A 5 1.49 -8.12 11.67
N LYS A 6 2.16 -7.11 12.25
CA LYS A 6 2.98 -7.28 13.47
C LYS A 6 2.21 -7.64 14.76
N ARG A 7 0.89 -7.87 14.72
CA ARG A 7 0.13 -8.38 15.88
C ARG A 7 -0.97 -9.33 15.44
N LYS A 8 -1.10 -10.44 16.18
CA LYS A 8 -2.10 -11.51 16.04
C LYS A 8 -3.40 -10.99 15.40
N ILE A 9 -3.71 -11.50 14.21
CA ILE A 9 -5.10 -11.58 13.79
C ILE A 9 -5.75 -12.50 14.81
N SER A 10 -6.37 -11.92 15.83
CA SER A 10 -7.22 -12.70 16.70
C SER A 10 -8.44 -13.06 15.86
N VAL A 11 -8.40 -14.25 15.28
CA VAL A 11 -9.57 -14.91 14.73
C VAL A 11 -10.50 -15.22 15.91
N HIS A 12 -11.15 -14.19 16.46
CA HIS A 12 -12.29 -14.35 17.36
C HIS A 12 -13.45 -14.85 16.53
N GLY A 13 -13.41 -16.15 16.27
CA GLY A 13 -14.34 -16.83 15.38
C GLY A 13 -14.04 -18.29 15.13
N VAL A 14 -12.87 -18.83 15.54
CA VAL A 14 -12.64 -20.27 15.33
C VAL A 14 -12.06 -20.95 16.56
N ARG A 15 -12.93 -21.76 17.19
CA ARG A 15 -12.60 -22.93 18.02
C ARG A 15 -11.81 -24.00 17.22
N MET A 16 -10.83 -23.61 16.40
CA MET A 16 -10.11 -24.53 15.49
C MET A 16 -9.03 -25.35 16.23
N TRP A 17 -8.61 -24.89 17.41
CA TRP A 17 -7.49 -25.44 18.16
C TRP A 17 -7.72 -26.85 18.73
N LYS A 18 -8.97 -27.30 18.88
CA LYS A 18 -9.25 -28.69 19.28
C LYS A 18 -9.33 -29.66 18.09
N TRP A 19 -9.48 -29.17 16.86
CA TRP A 19 -9.73 -30.04 15.71
C TRP A 19 -8.44 -30.51 15.03
N PHE A 20 -7.38 -29.69 15.00
CA PHE A 20 -6.14 -30.03 14.29
C PHE A 20 -5.47 -31.32 14.81
N TRP A 21 -5.53 -31.57 16.13
CA TRP A 21 -5.01 -32.81 16.75
C TRP A 21 -6.05 -33.93 16.87
N LEU A 22 -7.36 -33.64 17.01
CA LEU A 22 -8.39 -34.69 17.02
C LEU A 22 -8.68 -35.29 15.64
N ILE A 23 -8.54 -34.52 14.55
CA ILE A 23 -8.82 -35.00 13.18
C ILE A 23 -7.78 -36.03 12.72
N LEU A 24 -6.54 -35.95 13.21
CA LEU A 24 -5.48 -36.91 12.90
C LEU A 24 -5.63 -38.24 13.67
N LEU A 25 -6.46 -38.29 14.72
CA LEU A 25 -6.58 -39.45 15.63
C LEU A 25 -8.00 -40.04 15.73
N CYS A 26 -9.03 -39.36 15.23
CA CYS A 26 -10.39 -39.90 15.18
C CYS A 26 -10.84 -40.11 13.74
N GLY A 27 -11.16 -41.36 13.40
CA GLY A 27 -11.95 -41.68 12.21
C GLY A 27 -13.27 -40.92 12.28
N ALA A 28 -13.33 -39.77 11.62
CA ALA A 28 -14.53 -38.94 11.60
C ALA A 28 -15.36 -39.29 10.37
N SER A 29 -16.68 -39.34 10.54
CA SER A 29 -17.61 -39.35 9.42
C SER A 29 -17.28 -38.20 8.46
N ALA A 30 -17.54 -38.42 7.17
CA ALA A 30 -17.34 -37.41 6.15
C ALA A 30 -18.24 -36.20 6.44
N GLU A 31 -17.68 -35.15 7.06
CA GLU A 31 -18.31 -33.84 7.05
C GLU A 31 -18.58 -33.47 5.59
N LYS A 32 -19.82 -33.06 5.30
CA LYS A 32 -20.25 -32.72 3.94
C LYS A 32 -19.36 -31.59 3.43
N MET A 33 -18.60 -31.85 2.37
CA MET A 33 -17.69 -30.87 1.78
C MET A 33 -18.46 -29.60 1.40
N PRO A 34 -18.01 -28.40 1.80
CA PRO A 34 -18.68 -27.14 1.49
C PRO A 34 -18.91 -26.95 -0.01
N ASP A 35 -19.99 -26.28 -0.39
CA ASP A 35 -20.30 -26.01 -1.80
C ASP A 35 -19.24 -25.12 -2.45
N ILE A 36 -18.73 -25.56 -3.61
CA ILE A 36 -17.69 -24.88 -4.38
C ILE A 36 -18.15 -23.50 -4.88
N GLU A 37 -19.44 -23.33 -5.13
CA GLU A 37 -20.01 -22.06 -5.61
C GLU A 37 -19.85 -20.93 -4.56
N LYS A 38 -19.75 -21.27 -3.28
CA LYS A 38 -19.49 -20.28 -2.21
C LYS A 38 -18.06 -19.75 -2.21
N MET A 39 -17.14 -20.37 -2.96
CA MET A 39 -15.81 -19.81 -3.21
C MET A 39 -15.82 -18.74 -4.30
N LEU A 40 -16.93 -18.56 -5.01
CA LEU A 40 -17.08 -17.56 -6.06
C LEU A 40 -17.58 -16.25 -5.47
N LEU A 41 -16.81 -15.20 -5.67
CA LEU A 41 -17.34 -13.85 -5.53
C LEU A 41 -18.41 -13.64 -6.61
N PRO A 42 -19.66 -13.25 -6.27
CA PRO A 42 -20.77 -13.23 -7.22
C PRO A 42 -20.56 -12.33 -8.46
N HIS A 43 -19.72 -11.31 -8.32
CA HIS A 43 -19.37 -10.34 -9.36
C HIS A 43 -18.12 -10.74 -10.17
N VAL A 44 -17.45 -11.83 -9.82
CA VAL A 44 -16.23 -12.27 -10.48
C VAL A 44 -16.54 -13.27 -11.57
N LYS A 45 -16.17 -12.92 -12.80
CA LYS A 45 -16.15 -13.88 -13.92
C LYS A 45 -14.84 -14.68 -13.89
N PRO A 46 -14.87 -16.00 -14.13
CA PRO A 46 -13.66 -16.79 -14.34
C PRO A 46 -12.84 -16.21 -15.49
N ALA A 47 -11.52 -16.38 -15.44
CA ALA A 47 -10.65 -15.94 -16.52
C ALA A 47 -11.00 -16.70 -17.82
N SER A 48 -11.10 -15.97 -18.93
CA SER A 48 -11.09 -16.57 -20.26
C SER A 48 -9.66 -16.92 -20.67
N ALA A 49 -9.50 -17.95 -21.50
CA ALA A 49 -8.20 -18.30 -22.09
C ALA A 49 -7.75 -17.25 -23.14
N GLU A 50 -8.67 -16.44 -23.65
CA GLU A 50 -8.51 -15.53 -24.79
C GLU A 50 -7.97 -14.15 -24.43
N TYR A 51 -7.83 -13.80 -23.16
CA TYR A 51 -7.22 -12.53 -22.77
C TYR A 51 -5.69 -12.61 -22.86
N PHE A 52 -5.14 -12.05 -23.94
CA PHE A 52 -3.72 -12.04 -24.28
C PHE A 52 -3.05 -10.75 -23.80
N LEU A 53 -2.99 -10.55 -22.49
CA LEU A 53 -1.95 -9.69 -21.93
C LEU A 53 -0.73 -10.57 -21.68
N ALA A 54 0.48 -10.05 -21.91
CA ALA A 54 1.71 -10.80 -21.66
C ALA A 54 1.85 -11.03 -20.15
N GLU A 55 1.25 -12.10 -19.64
CA GLU A 55 1.36 -12.51 -18.25
C GLU A 55 2.81 -12.93 -17.96
N PRO A 56 3.36 -12.63 -16.77
CA PRO A 56 4.63 -13.18 -16.35
C PRO A 56 4.59 -14.70 -16.49
N THR A 57 5.65 -15.28 -17.05
CA THR A 57 5.82 -16.73 -17.14
C THR A 57 7.11 -17.12 -16.45
N GLY A 58 7.25 -18.39 -16.09
CA GLY A 58 8.48 -18.90 -15.48
C GLY A 58 8.26 -19.98 -14.43
N ILE A 59 7.06 -20.04 -13.84
CA ILE A 59 6.71 -21.14 -12.93
C ILE A 59 6.51 -22.42 -13.72
N LYS A 60 7.20 -23.47 -13.29
CA LYS A 60 7.06 -24.83 -13.79
C LYS A 60 6.93 -25.75 -12.59
N MET A 61 5.75 -26.33 -12.41
CA MET A 61 5.46 -27.29 -11.35
C MET A 61 4.47 -28.33 -11.91
N ALA A 62 4.65 -29.60 -11.55
CA ALA A 62 3.62 -30.60 -11.80
C ALA A 62 2.46 -30.38 -10.82
N ILE A 63 1.25 -30.21 -11.35
CA ILE A 63 0.04 -30.01 -10.57
C ILE A 63 -0.79 -31.29 -10.65
N THR A 64 -1.24 -31.80 -9.50
CA THR A 64 -2.22 -32.87 -9.46
C THR A 64 -3.57 -32.27 -9.87
N ALA A 65 -3.94 -32.47 -11.12
CA ALA A 65 -5.20 -32.00 -11.68
C ALA A 65 -5.84 -33.07 -12.58
N LYS A 66 -7.18 -33.14 -12.60
CA LYS A 66 -7.96 -34.05 -13.45
C LYS A 66 -7.90 -33.68 -14.94
N SER A 67 -7.48 -32.46 -15.28
CA SER A 67 -7.37 -32.02 -16.67
C SER A 67 -6.13 -31.13 -16.91
N PRO A 68 -5.53 -31.19 -18.11
CA PRO A 68 -4.45 -30.27 -18.50
C PRO A 68 -4.86 -28.80 -18.39
N LYS A 69 -6.13 -28.49 -18.67
CA LYS A 69 -6.67 -27.12 -18.58
C LYS A 69 -6.69 -26.58 -17.14
N ALA A 70 -7.05 -27.42 -16.17
CA ALA A 70 -6.99 -27.03 -14.76
C ALA A 70 -5.55 -26.74 -14.32
N GLN A 71 -4.59 -27.59 -14.71
CA GLN A 71 -3.17 -27.37 -14.45
C GLN A 71 -2.67 -26.07 -15.08
N GLU A 72 -3.02 -25.78 -16.34
CA GLU A 72 -2.63 -24.54 -17.02
C GLU A 72 -3.13 -23.30 -16.27
N HIS A 73 -4.40 -23.29 -15.86
CA HIS A 73 -4.96 -22.18 -15.09
C HIS A 73 -4.30 -22.02 -13.72
N VAL A 74 -3.98 -23.12 -13.02
CA VAL A 74 -3.23 -23.04 -11.74
C VAL A 74 -1.85 -22.43 -11.96
N LEU A 75 -1.11 -22.86 -12.98
CA LEU A 75 0.22 -22.33 -13.28
C LEU A 75 0.17 -20.85 -13.65
N ARG A 76 -0.82 -20.41 -14.44
CA ARG A 76 -1.05 -18.99 -14.72
C ARG A 76 -1.35 -18.20 -13.45
N GLY A 77 -2.27 -18.69 -12.62
CA GLY A 77 -2.61 -18.07 -11.34
C GLY A 77 -1.40 -17.89 -10.42
N LEU A 78 -0.54 -18.91 -10.31
CA LEU A 78 0.70 -18.82 -9.53
C LEU A 78 1.67 -17.76 -10.10
N ASN A 79 1.82 -17.69 -11.42
CA ASN A 79 2.68 -16.66 -12.03
C ASN A 79 2.14 -15.25 -11.74
N LEU A 80 0.82 -15.07 -11.75
CA LEU A 80 0.16 -13.80 -11.44
C LEU A 80 0.28 -13.42 -9.97
N ILE A 81 0.22 -14.37 -9.03
CA ILE A 81 0.54 -14.13 -7.61
C ILE A 81 1.96 -13.55 -7.49
N HIS A 82 2.93 -14.22 -8.10
CA HIS A 82 4.31 -13.77 -8.06
C HIS A 82 4.54 -12.46 -8.84
N GLY A 83 3.70 -12.18 -9.84
CA GLY A 83 3.61 -10.92 -10.56
C GLY A 83 2.79 -9.84 -9.84
N GLY A 84 2.24 -10.09 -8.65
CA GLY A 84 1.49 -9.09 -7.88
C GLY A 84 0.12 -8.70 -8.45
N TRP A 85 -0.57 -9.62 -9.15
CA TRP A 85 -1.94 -9.41 -9.64
C TRP A 85 -2.93 -10.41 -9.05
N ASP A 86 -3.18 -10.29 -7.75
CA ASP A 86 -3.93 -11.25 -6.95
C ASP A 86 -5.35 -11.49 -7.46
N TYR A 87 -6.08 -10.43 -7.82
CA TYR A 87 -7.44 -10.56 -8.35
C TYR A 87 -7.48 -11.31 -9.69
N ARG A 88 -6.51 -11.05 -10.58
CA ARG A 88 -6.42 -11.77 -11.86
C ARG A 88 -6.01 -13.23 -11.63
N ALA A 89 -5.13 -13.49 -10.66
CA ALA A 89 -4.79 -14.84 -10.24
C ALA A 89 -6.03 -15.60 -9.72
N TYR A 90 -6.86 -14.96 -8.91
CA TYR A 90 -8.11 -15.52 -8.40
C TYR A 90 -9.04 -15.98 -9.54
N GLN A 91 -9.21 -15.18 -10.60
CA GLN A 91 -10.01 -15.56 -11.77
C GLN A 91 -9.51 -16.86 -12.44
N HIS A 92 -8.20 -17.08 -12.47
CA HIS A 92 -7.61 -18.30 -13.00
C HIS A 92 -7.81 -19.50 -12.07
N PHE A 93 -7.65 -19.34 -10.76
CA PHE A 93 -7.93 -20.42 -9.81
C PHE A 93 -9.41 -20.83 -9.83
N ILE A 94 -10.33 -19.87 -9.98
CA ILE A 94 -11.74 -20.16 -10.21
C ILE A 94 -11.96 -20.94 -11.51
N ALA A 95 -11.31 -20.57 -12.60
CA ALA A 95 -11.41 -21.32 -13.87
C ALA A 95 -10.85 -22.75 -13.75
N ALA A 96 -9.79 -22.94 -12.97
CA ALA A 96 -9.25 -24.26 -12.65
C ALA A 96 -10.27 -25.09 -11.86
N LEU A 97 -10.88 -24.52 -10.81
CA LEU A 97 -11.88 -25.17 -9.96
C LEU A 97 -13.16 -25.56 -10.70
N LYS A 98 -13.54 -24.83 -11.75
CA LYS A 98 -14.64 -25.23 -12.65
C LYS A 98 -14.33 -26.50 -13.43
N SER A 99 -13.05 -26.74 -13.74
CA SER A 99 -12.59 -27.90 -14.51
C SER A 99 -12.22 -29.07 -13.60
N ASP A 100 -11.69 -28.78 -12.42
CA ASP A 100 -11.34 -29.76 -11.39
C ASP A 100 -11.68 -29.20 -9.98
N PRO A 101 -12.89 -29.50 -9.47
CA PRO A 101 -13.36 -29.04 -8.17
C PRO A 101 -12.51 -29.47 -6.97
N ASP A 102 -11.63 -30.47 -7.15
CA ASP A 102 -10.83 -31.06 -6.09
C ASP A 102 -9.34 -30.71 -6.23
N CYS A 103 -8.98 -29.83 -7.17
CA CYS A 103 -7.59 -29.42 -7.37
C CYS A 103 -7.08 -28.65 -6.15
N LEU A 104 -6.15 -29.26 -5.40
CA LEU A 104 -5.66 -28.72 -4.13
C LEU A 104 -4.94 -27.37 -4.30
N MET A 105 -4.11 -27.24 -5.35
CA MET A 105 -3.40 -25.99 -5.62
C MET A 105 -4.31 -24.85 -6.11
N ALA A 106 -5.47 -25.17 -6.69
CA ALA A 106 -6.45 -24.13 -7.01
C ALA A 106 -7.12 -23.57 -5.74
N HIS A 107 -7.37 -24.41 -4.73
CA HIS A 107 -7.84 -23.92 -3.42
C HIS A 107 -6.76 -23.09 -2.71
N PHE A 108 -5.50 -23.53 -2.74
CA PHE A 108 -4.36 -22.71 -2.25
C PHE A 108 -4.37 -21.33 -2.91
N GLY A 109 -4.50 -21.29 -4.24
CA GLY A 109 -4.52 -20.07 -5.01
C GLY A 109 -5.68 -19.14 -4.66
N VAL A 110 -6.90 -19.67 -4.48
CA VAL A 110 -8.05 -18.88 -4.00
C VAL A 110 -7.76 -18.26 -2.65
N VAL A 111 -7.26 -19.03 -1.68
CA VAL A 111 -6.95 -18.50 -0.35
C VAL A 111 -5.86 -17.44 -0.42
N PHE A 112 -4.81 -17.67 -1.21
CA PHE A 112 -3.70 -16.74 -1.36
C PHE A 112 -4.13 -15.41 -2.01
N SER A 113 -4.85 -15.48 -3.12
CA SER A 113 -5.34 -14.29 -3.82
C SER A 113 -6.30 -13.44 -3.00
N LEU A 114 -6.91 -14.03 -1.97
CA LEU A 114 -7.88 -13.41 -1.08
C LEU A 114 -7.30 -13.17 0.32
N LEU A 115 -5.98 -13.03 0.48
CA LEU A 115 -5.33 -12.81 1.78
C LEU A 115 -5.65 -11.45 2.42
N ASP A 116 -6.13 -10.50 1.63
CA ASP A 116 -6.54 -9.20 2.16
C ASP A 116 -7.69 -9.31 3.17
N GLY A 117 -7.77 -8.29 4.03
CA GLY A 117 -8.76 -8.23 5.09
C GLY A 117 -10.19 -7.97 4.59
N ASP A 118 -10.44 -7.93 3.28
CA ASP A 118 -11.73 -7.52 2.75
C ASP A 118 -12.86 -8.44 3.14
N SER A 119 -13.95 -7.85 3.63
CA SER A 119 -15.02 -8.65 4.24
C SER A 119 -15.80 -9.47 3.22
N GLU A 120 -15.83 -9.03 1.96
CA GLU A 120 -16.33 -9.83 0.83
C GLU A 120 -15.48 -11.10 0.60
N TYR A 121 -14.21 -11.11 1.01
CA TYR A 121 -13.29 -12.23 0.81
C TYR A 121 -13.39 -13.29 1.92
N ASN A 122 -14.03 -12.98 3.04
CA ASN A 122 -14.07 -13.85 4.22
C ASN A 122 -14.72 -15.21 3.94
N GLU A 123 -15.93 -15.23 3.36
CA GLU A 123 -16.64 -16.49 3.08
C GLU A 123 -15.93 -17.31 1.98
N PRO A 124 -15.58 -16.74 0.80
CA PRO A 124 -14.85 -17.49 -0.21
C PRO A 124 -13.55 -18.11 0.29
N ARG A 125 -12.77 -17.34 1.07
CA ARG A 125 -11.52 -17.81 1.67
C ARG A 125 -11.77 -18.92 2.68
N ALA A 126 -12.75 -18.77 3.58
CA ALA A 126 -13.07 -19.80 4.57
C ALA A 126 -13.48 -21.12 3.92
N VAL A 127 -14.35 -21.05 2.91
CA VAL A 127 -14.80 -22.23 2.14
C VAL A 127 -13.62 -22.90 1.43
N ALA A 128 -12.71 -22.13 0.84
CA ALA A 128 -11.52 -22.66 0.19
C ALA A 128 -10.58 -23.39 1.17
N ILE A 129 -10.42 -22.85 2.39
CA ILE A 129 -9.64 -23.50 3.46
C ILE A 129 -10.31 -24.80 3.89
N GLU A 130 -11.61 -24.78 4.21
CA GLU A 130 -12.34 -25.96 4.67
C GLU A 130 -12.30 -27.09 3.64
N ARG A 131 -12.51 -26.78 2.36
CA ARG A 131 -12.41 -27.74 1.27
C ARG A 131 -10.98 -28.28 1.12
N ALA A 132 -9.96 -27.42 1.12
CA ALA A 132 -8.56 -27.86 1.02
C ALA A 132 -8.19 -28.83 2.15
N LEU A 133 -8.60 -28.55 3.40
CA LEU A 133 -8.37 -29.42 4.54
C LEU A 133 -9.12 -30.76 4.42
N ALA A 134 -10.37 -30.74 3.97
CA ALA A 134 -11.15 -31.96 3.72
C ALA A 134 -10.49 -32.85 2.64
N LEU A 135 -9.99 -32.25 1.55
CA LEU A 135 -9.27 -32.94 0.49
C LEU A 135 -7.96 -33.57 1.00
N ILE A 136 -7.18 -32.83 1.80
CA ILE A 136 -5.95 -33.35 2.42
C ILE A 136 -6.24 -34.55 3.32
N LYS A 137 -7.31 -34.47 4.14
CA LYS A 137 -7.77 -35.56 5.00
C LYS A 137 -8.21 -36.78 4.20
N ALA A 138 -8.82 -36.56 3.03
CA ALA A 138 -9.22 -37.62 2.11
C ALA A 138 -8.07 -38.21 1.28
N GLY A 139 -6.83 -37.74 1.47
CA GLY A 139 -5.66 -38.29 0.78
C GLY A 139 -5.26 -37.55 -0.50
N ALA A 140 -5.90 -36.42 -0.84
CA ALA A 140 -5.57 -35.67 -2.05
C ALA A 140 -4.23 -34.90 -1.98
N GLY A 141 -3.63 -34.67 -3.14
CA GLY A 141 -2.43 -33.86 -3.33
C GLY A 141 -1.12 -34.58 -2.97
N THR A 142 -0.07 -34.24 -3.70
CA THR A 142 1.29 -34.70 -3.44
C THR A 142 1.86 -34.10 -2.16
N PRO A 143 2.96 -34.66 -1.61
CA PRO A 143 3.68 -34.05 -0.50
C PRO A 143 4.07 -32.58 -0.73
N LEU A 144 4.44 -32.20 -1.96
CA LEU A 144 4.78 -30.82 -2.32
C LEU A 144 3.56 -29.90 -2.23
N GLU A 145 2.43 -30.28 -2.84
CA GLU A 145 1.19 -29.49 -2.81
C GLU A 145 0.66 -29.30 -1.38
N ARG A 146 0.71 -30.36 -0.57
CA ARG A 146 0.37 -30.28 0.87
C ARG A 146 1.32 -29.36 1.63
N GLY A 147 2.58 -29.28 1.24
CA GLY A 147 3.57 -28.35 1.78
C GLY A 147 3.21 -26.87 1.55
N TYR A 148 2.68 -26.52 0.37
CA TYR A 148 2.18 -25.16 0.11
C TYR A 148 1.01 -24.79 1.02
N LEU A 149 0.03 -25.70 1.16
CA LEU A 149 -1.09 -25.47 2.06
C LEU A 149 -0.62 -25.36 3.51
N PHE A 150 0.36 -26.15 3.93
CA PHE A 150 0.95 -26.02 5.26
C PHE A 150 1.53 -24.63 5.50
N GLY A 151 2.35 -24.10 4.59
CA GLY A 151 2.88 -22.74 4.69
C GLY A 151 1.78 -21.68 4.74
N LEU A 152 0.73 -21.84 3.94
CA LEU A 152 -0.44 -20.96 3.95
C LEU A 152 -1.23 -21.03 5.26
N MET A 153 -1.41 -22.21 5.85
CA MET A 153 -2.09 -22.35 7.14
C MET A 153 -1.30 -21.68 8.26
N GLN A 154 0.03 -21.84 8.27
CA GLN A 154 0.90 -21.18 9.23
C GLN A 154 0.83 -19.65 9.12
N LEU A 155 0.69 -19.11 7.90
CA LEU A 155 0.42 -17.69 7.70
C LEU A 155 -0.87 -17.25 8.39
N LEU A 156 -1.96 -17.99 8.21
CA LEU A 156 -3.28 -17.61 8.73
C LEU A 156 -3.39 -17.77 10.24
N GLU A 157 -2.70 -18.76 10.82
CA GLU A 157 -2.77 -19.07 12.26
C GLU A 157 -1.80 -18.25 13.10
N GLU A 158 -0.56 -18.11 12.64
CA GLU A 158 0.55 -17.59 13.43
C GLU A 158 1.22 -16.35 12.80
N GLY A 159 0.98 -16.10 11.51
CA GLY A 159 1.46 -14.92 10.81
C GLY A 159 2.69 -15.16 9.93
N PRO A 160 3.28 -14.09 9.37
CA PRO A 160 4.27 -14.19 8.30
C PRO A 160 5.55 -14.94 8.69
N GLN A 161 6.05 -14.75 9.91
CA GLN A 161 7.30 -15.43 10.32
C GLN A 161 7.12 -16.95 10.47
N ALA A 162 5.96 -17.42 10.93
CA ALA A 162 5.65 -18.84 10.97
C ALA A 162 5.51 -19.42 9.55
N ALA A 163 4.86 -18.67 8.64
CA ALA A 163 4.79 -19.03 7.23
C ALA A 163 6.19 -19.13 6.58
N ALA A 164 7.07 -18.17 6.86
CA ALA A 164 8.45 -18.19 6.36
C ALA A 164 9.19 -19.45 6.84
N ALA A 165 9.14 -19.76 8.13
CA ALA A 165 9.76 -20.98 8.67
C ALA A 165 9.16 -22.26 8.06
N ALA A 166 7.86 -22.27 7.81
CA ALA A 166 7.18 -23.39 7.16
C ALA A 166 7.63 -23.56 5.69
N PHE A 167 7.64 -22.49 4.90
CA PHE A 167 8.10 -22.53 3.51
C PHE A 167 9.58 -22.89 3.41
N GLU A 168 10.43 -22.43 4.33
CA GLU A 168 11.83 -22.84 4.41
C GLU A 168 11.97 -24.36 4.62
N LYS A 169 11.23 -24.91 5.59
CA LYS A 169 11.25 -26.35 5.88
C LYS A 169 10.76 -27.19 4.69
N VAL A 170 9.70 -26.74 4.01
CA VAL A 170 9.20 -27.42 2.81
C VAL A 170 10.21 -27.31 1.67
N ALA A 171 10.84 -26.15 1.46
CA ALA A 171 11.86 -25.95 0.44
C ALA A 171 13.07 -26.89 0.60
N GLN A 172 13.48 -27.20 1.83
CA GLN A 172 14.53 -28.19 2.10
C GLN A 172 14.17 -29.60 1.60
N SER A 173 12.89 -29.96 1.65
CA SER A 173 12.38 -31.26 1.17
C SER A 173 12.18 -31.29 -0.35
N PHE A 174 12.05 -30.12 -0.98
CA PHE A 174 11.80 -29.97 -2.42
C PHE A 174 12.75 -28.92 -3.04
N PRO A 175 14.07 -29.17 -3.09
CA PRO A 175 15.08 -28.18 -3.48
C PRO A 175 14.99 -27.70 -4.95
N ASN A 176 14.22 -28.42 -5.78
CA ASN A 176 14.01 -28.07 -7.19
C ASN A 176 12.81 -27.12 -7.39
N ASP A 177 11.99 -26.87 -6.37
CA ASP A 177 10.91 -25.91 -6.47
C ASP A 177 11.42 -24.50 -6.17
N ALA A 178 11.33 -23.62 -7.17
CA ALA A 178 11.83 -22.24 -7.06
C ALA A 178 10.83 -21.28 -6.38
N GLN A 179 9.58 -21.69 -6.15
CA GLN A 179 8.52 -20.85 -5.59
C GLN A 179 8.52 -20.87 -4.06
N LEU A 180 8.75 -22.04 -3.45
CA LEU A 180 8.85 -22.17 -2.00
C LEU A 180 9.85 -21.19 -1.36
N PRO A 181 11.10 -21.05 -1.84
CA PRO A 181 12.01 -20.05 -1.29
C PRO A 181 11.58 -18.60 -1.59
N LEU A 182 10.77 -18.35 -2.62
CA LEU A 182 10.21 -17.01 -2.85
C LEU A 182 9.11 -16.67 -1.87
N PHE A 183 8.22 -17.61 -1.54
CA PHE A 183 7.25 -17.42 -0.46
C PHE A 183 7.95 -17.24 0.88
N GLU A 184 9.01 -18.01 1.14
CA GLU A 184 9.86 -17.83 2.31
C GLU A 184 10.40 -16.39 2.41
N VAL A 185 11.10 -15.92 1.37
CA VAL A 185 11.66 -14.57 1.30
C VAL A 185 10.58 -13.51 1.48
N TYR A 186 9.44 -13.69 0.82
CA TYR A 186 8.32 -12.76 0.92
C TYR A 186 7.84 -12.66 2.37
N PHE A 187 7.53 -13.77 3.04
CA PHE A 187 6.98 -13.70 4.39
C PHE A 187 8.02 -13.37 5.48
N ARG A 188 9.31 -13.64 5.23
CA ARG A 188 10.41 -13.35 6.15
C ARG A 188 10.68 -11.84 6.28
N ARG A 189 10.57 -11.09 5.18
CA ARG A 189 11.04 -9.69 5.09
C ARG A 189 10.57 -8.82 6.26
N SER A 190 11.51 -8.11 6.89
CA SER A 190 11.22 -7.24 8.05
C SER A 190 11.28 -5.74 7.75
N GLY A 191 11.72 -5.34 6.56
CA GLY A 191 11.91 -3.94 6.17
C GLY A 191 13.23 -3.33 6.66
N PHE A 192 13.23 -2.01 6.75
CA PHE A 192 14.42 -1.19 6.99
C PHE A 192 14.29 -0.35 8.26
N ASP A 193 15.41 0.06 8.84
CA ASP A 193 15.44 1.05 9.91
C ASP A 193 15.31 2.50 9.37
N GLU A 194 15.34 3.48 10.28
CA GLU A 194 15.21 4.91 9.95
C GLU A 194 16.35 5.43 9.06
N GLN A 195 17.51 4.75 9.07
CA GLN A 195 18.67 5.06 8.24
C GLN A 195 18.63 4.33 6.89
N GLY A 196 17.62 3.51 6.63
CA GLY A 196 17.49 2.72 5.39
C GLY A 196 18.35 1.46 5.39
N ARG A 197 18.88 1.02 6.53
CA ARG A 197 19.61 -0.25 6.64
C ARG A 197 18.60 -1.40 6.78
N PRO A 198 18.83 -2.54 6.12
CA PRO A 198 17.93 -3.69 6.26
C PRO A 198 17.97 -4.20 7.70
N LEU A 199 16.80 -4.51 8.26
CA LEU A 199 16.70 -5.24 9.52
C LEU A 199 17.16 -6.71 9.32
N PRO A 200 17.49 -7.47 10.38
CA PRO A 200 18.13 -8.78 10.22
C PRO A 200 17.40 -9.76 9.29
N ASP A 201 16.08 -9.91 9.43
CA ASP A 201 15.30 -10.80 8.55
C ASP A 201 15.21 -10.27 7.10
N GLN A 202 15.28 -8.94 6.91
CA GLN A 202 15.34 -8.30 5.60
C GLN A 202 16.68 -8.54 4.91
N GLU A 203 17.78 -8.54 5.67
CA GLU A 203 19.11 -8.90 5.15
C GLU A 203 19.12 -10.35 4.65
N VAL A 204 18.66 -11.29 5.48
CA VAL A 204 18.52 -12.71 5.10
C VAL A 204 17.62 -12.88 3.86
N ALA A 205 16.48 -12.20 3.81
CA ALA A 205 15.56 -12.25 2.66
C ALA A 205 16.24 -11.77 1.36
N GLN A 206 17.03 -10.70 1.42
CA GLN A 206 17.77 -10.17 0.28
C GLN A 206 18.91 -11.11 -0.15
N GLU A 207 19.67 -11.67 0.78
CA GLU A 207 20.74 -12.62 0.46
C GLU A 207 20.21 -13.86 -0.26
N LYS A 208 19.13 -14.46 0.27
CA LYS A 208 18.48 -15.61 -0.36
C LYS A 208 17.96 -15.27 -1.75
N LEU A 209 17.30 -14.12 -1.91
CA LEU A 209 16.78 -13.71 -3.20
C LEU A 209 17.89 -13.39 -4.22
N ALA A 210 18.97 -12.75 -3.79
CA ALA A 210 20.14 -12.51 -4.62
C ALA A 210 20.78 -13.83 -5.09
N ALA A 211 20.81 -14.85 -4.22
CA ALA A 211 21.28 -16.20 -4.61
C ALA A 211 20.35 -16.85 -5.66
N LEU A 212 19.03 -16.69 -5.53
CA LEU A 212 18.07 -17.16 -6.55
C LEU A 212 18.26 -16.41 -7.89
N MET A 213 18.43 -15.08 -7.85
CA MET A 213 18.66 -14.26 -9.04
C MET A 213 19.96 -14.62 -9.77
N LYS A 214 21.00 -15.03 -9.03
CA LYS A 214 22.24 -15.55 -9.64
C LYS A 214 22.02 -16.87 -10.39
N LYS A 215 21.16 -17.76 -9.88
CA LYS A 215 20.84 -19.04 -10.52
C LYS A 215 19.94 -18.87 -11.75
N SER A 216 19.02 -17.90 -11.71
CA SER A 216 18.05 -17.63 -12.77
C SER A 216 18.12 -16.15 -13.17
N PRO A 217 19.20 -15.71 -13.84
CA PRO A 217 19.35 -14.32 -14.24
C PRO A 217 18.24 -13.91 -15.21
N ASN A 218 17.81 -12.66 -15.15
CA ASN A 218 16.73 -12.11 -15.98
C ASN A 218 15.38 -12.82 -15.83
N SER A 219 15.07 -13.40 -14.65
CA SER A 219 13.69 -13.80 -14.34
C SER A 219 12.85 -12.56 -13.96
N PRO A 220 11.79 -12.21 -14.71
CA PRO A 220 10.91 -11.08 -14.34
C PRO A 220 10.32 -11.26 -12.93
N MET A 221 9.97 -12.49 -12.56
CA MET A 221 9.45 -12.83 -11.23
C MET A 221 10.45 -12.53 -10.12
N LEU A 222 11.72 -12.92 -10.28
CA LEU A 222 12.74 -12.66 -9.26
C LEU A 222 13.10 -11.18 -9.16
N ILE A 223 13.14 -10.49 -10.31
CA ILE A 223 13.31 -9.04 -10.36
C ILE A 223 12.16 -8.33 -9.63
N HIS A 224 10.92 -8.70 -9.93
CA HIS A 224 9.74 -8.17 -9.26
C HIS A 224 9.80 -8.42 -7.74
N ALA A 225 10.13 -9.64 -7.32
CA ALA A 225 10.29 -9.96 -5.90
C ALA A 225 11.36 -9.08 -5.23
N TRP A 226 12.50 -8.85 -5.90
CA TRP A 226 13.61 -8.03 -5.37
C TRP A 226 13.17 -6.59 -5.14
N LEU A 227 12.54 -6.01 -6.15
CA LEU A 227 12.00 -4.67 -6.08
C LEU A 227 10.92 -4.57 -4.99
N MET A 228 9.99 -5.53 -4.91
CA MET A 228 8.92 -5.49 -3.92
C MET A 228 9.40 -5.56 -2.46
N ILE A 229 10.47 -6.31 -2.16
CA ILE A 229 11.02 -6.33 -0.79
C ILE A 229 11.85 -5.09 -0.46
N ARG A 230 12.21 -4.26 -1.46
CA ARG A 230 13.04 -3.05 -1.32
C ARG A 230 12.29 -1.75 -1.57
N ALA A 231 11.05 -1.79 -2.07
CA ALA A 231 10.25 -0.61 -2.43
C ALA A 231 10.05 0.39 -1.27
N GLU A 232 10.05 -0.09 -0.02
CA GLU A 232 9.89 0.75 1.17
C GLU A 232 11.23 1.21 1.79
N ASN A 233 12.38 0.92 1.15
CA ASN A 233 13.67 1.47 1.58
C ASN A 233 13.65 3.01 1.47
N ARG A 234 14.42 3.71 2.30
CA ARG A 234 14.60 5.17 2.27
C ARG A 234 15.12 5.63 0.91
N ASP A 235 16.13 4.95 0.38
CA ASP A 235 16.68 5.17 -0.96
C ASP A 235 16.42 3.96 -1.85
N VAL A 236 15.78 4.21 -2.99
CA VAL A 236 15.42 3.21 -4.00
C VAL A 236 16.08 3.46 -5.35
N THR A 237 16.85 4.55 -5.47
CA THR A 237 17.43 5.02 -6.74
C THR A 237 18.36 3.98 -7.37
N GLY A 238 19.12 3.25 -6.55
CA GLY A 238 20.01 2.18 -7.00
C GLY A 238 19.30 0.99 -7.69
N ASP A 239 18.02 0.78 -7.40
CA ASP A 239 17.22 -0.30 -8.01
C ASP A 239 16.36 0.19 -9.19
N LEU A 240 16.31 1.51 -9.45
CA LEU A 240 15.49 2.10 -10.51
C LEU A 240 15.81 1.53 -11.92
N PRO A 241 17.08 1.32 -12.32
CA PRO A 241 17.37 0.68 -13.61
C PRO A 241 16.77 -0.73 -13.72
N MET A 242 16.70 -1.46 -12.61
CA MET A 242 16.09 -2.79 -12.57
C MET A 242 14.56 -2.71 -12.71
N ALA A 243 13.91 -1.71 -12.11
CA ALA A 243 12.48 -1.47 -12.30
C ALA A 243 12.14 -1.12 -13.75
N ARG A 244 12.96 -0.29 -14.41
CA ARG A 244 12.81 0.03 -15.84
C ARG A 244 12.96 -1.21 -16.71
N LYS A 245 14.02 -2.00 -16.47
CA LYS A 245 14.26 -3.27 -17.17
C LYS A 245 13.10 -4.25 -17.01
N LEU A 246 12.48 -4.32 -15.83
CA LEU A 246 11.31 -5.18 -15.62
C LEU A 246 10.15 -4.82 -16.56
N CYS A 247 9.86 -3.52 -16.70
CA CYS A 247 8.88 -3.04 -17.67
C CYS A 247 9.32 -3.23 -19.12
N GLU A 248 10.61 -3.15 -19.46
CA GLU A 248 11.07 -3.49 -20.81
C GLU A 248 10.85 -4.97 -21.14
N MET A 249 11.06 -5.85 -20.16
CA MET A 249 10.87 -7.29 -20.31
C MET A 249 9.41 -7.69 -20.43
N VAL A 250 8.50 -7.01 -19.70
CA VAL A 250 7.06 -7.29 -19.70
C VAL A 250 6.28 -5.96 -19.78
N PRO A 251 6.20 -5.34 -20.98
CA PRO A 251 5.80 -3.94 -21.15
C PRO A 251 4.33 -3.65 -20.87
N ASP A 252 3.44 -4.60 -21.13
CA ASP A 252 2.00 -4.40 -20.99
C ASP A 252 1.42 -4.98 -19.70
N TYR A 253 2.23 -5.08 -18.63
CA TYR A 253 1.80 -5.65 -17.37
C TYR A 253 1.58 -4.59 -16.28
N PRO A 254 0.31 -4.26 -15.93
CA PRO A 254 0.00 -3.10 -15.08
C PRO A 254 0.69 -3.08 -13.71
N PRO A 255 0.81 -4.20 -12.94
CA PRO A 255 1.54 -4.20 -11.68
C PRO A 255 3.01 -3.75 -11.81
N TYR A 256 3.68 -4.08 -12.92
CA TYR A 256 5.07 -3.66 -13.14
C TYR A 256 5.13 -2.17 -13.51
N CYS A 257 4.19 -1.67 -14.31
CA CYS A 257 4.08 -0.23 -14.57
C CYS A 257 3.82 0.55 -13.27
N HIS A 258 2.97 0.04 -12.37
CA HIS A 258 2.74 0.63 -11.06
C HIS A 258 4.01 0.64 -10.20
N LEU A 259 4.75 -0.46 -10.20
CA LEU A 259 6.02 -0.57 -9.49
C LEU A 259 7.05 0.41 -10.04
N LEU A 260 7.22 0.49 -11.36
CA LEU A 260 8.09 1.49 -11.98
C LEU A 260 7.70 2.91 -11.59
N GLY A 261 6.40 3.26 -11.67
CA GLY A 261 5.93 4.59 -11.27
C GLY A 261 6.26 4.93 -9.82
N HIS A 262 6.17 3.95 -8.92
CA HIS A 262 6.58 4.13 -7.53
C HIS A 262 8.09 4.42 -7.41
N TYR A 263 8.93 3.66 -8.10
CA TYR A 263 10.39 3.86 -8.08
C TYR A 263 10.80 5.20 -8.70
N GLU A 264 10.19 5.60 -9.81
CA GLU A 264 10.42 6.91 -10.43
C GLU A 264 10.00 8.04 -9.48
N TRP A 265 8.82 7.94 -8.86
CA TRP A 265 8.30 8.95 -7.94
C TRP A 265 9.20 9.09 -6.71
N ARG A 266 9.61 7.96 -6.12
CA ARG A 266 10.54 7.91 -4.97
C ARG A 266 11.94 8.41 -5.31
N SER A 267 12.32 8.42 -6.59
CA SER A 267 13.59 8.94 -7.08
C SER A 267 13.51 10.42 -7.52
N GLY A 268 12.35 11.07 -7.36
CA GLY A 268 12.13 12.47 -7.76
C GLY A 268 11.86 12.68 -9.25
N ASN A 269 11.71 11.61 -10.04
CA ASN A 269 11.42 11.69 -11.47
C ASN A 269 9.90 11.74 -11.69
N TYR A 270 9.26 12.83 -11.25
CA TYR A 270 7.81 12.90 -11.14
C TYR A 270 7.07 12.78 -12.48
N HIS A 271 7.63 13.31 -13.58
CA HIS A 271 7.03 13.13 -14.90
C HIS A 271 7.10 11.67 -15.38
N LEU A 272 8.25 11.00 -15.24
CA LEU A 272 8.37 9.58 -15.58
C LEU A 272 7.45 8.70 -14.74
N ALA A 273 7.27 9.07 -13.46
CA ALA A 273 6.27 8.43 -12.60
C ALA A 273 4.86 8.62 -13.14
N HIS A 274 4.47 9.84 -13.52
CA HIS A 274 3.20 10.13 -14.18
C HIS A 274 3.00 9.23 -15.40
N LEU A 275 3.98 9.13 -16.31
CA LEU A 275 3.87 8.32 -17.52
C LEU A 275 3.67 6.82 -17.19
N ALA A 276 4.42 6.29 -16.24
CA ALA A 276 4.29 4.91 -15.80
C ALA A 276 2.91 4.62 -15.18
N PHE A 277 2.40 5.53 -14.33
CA PHE A 277 1.05 5.41 -13.77
C PHE A 277 -0.05 5.61 -14.81
N SER A 278 0.11 6.51 -15.78
CA SER A 278 -0.79 6.68 -16.91
C SER A 278 -0.92 5.39 -17.71
N ARG A 279 0.20 4.71 -18.01
CA ARG A 279 0.18 3.40 -18.66
C ARG A 279 -0.52 2.35 -17.81
N CYS A 280 -0.20 2.28 -16.52
CA CYS A 280 -0.85 1.37 -15.57
C CYS A 280 -2.38 1.53 -15.56
N VAL A 281 -2.85 2.77 -15.46
CA VAL A 281 -4.27 3.15 -15.49
C VAL A 281 -4.94 2.67 -16.77
N ILE A 282 -4.33 2.88 -17.94
CA ILE A 282 -4.87 2.44 -19.23
C ILE A 282 -4.99 0.92 -19.28
N LEU A 283 -3.93 0.20 -18.87
CA LEU A 283 -3.92 -1.26 -18.89
C LEU A 283 -5.01 -1.86 -17.99
N TYR A 284 -5.16 -1.34 -16.76
CA TYR A 284 -6.26 -1.76 -15.87
C TYR A 284 -7.64 -1.42 -16.44
N ARG A 285 -7.83 -0.25 -17.08
CA ARG A 285 -9.12 0.08 -17.73
C ARG A 285 -9.45 -0.88 -18.86
N ASN A 286 -8.48 -1.22 -19.70
CA ASN A 286 -8.68 -2.17 -20.80
C ASN A 286 -9.04 -3.55 -20.24
N TRP A 287 -8.29 -4.04 -19.25
CA TRP A 287 -8.60 -5.29 -18.56
C TRP A 287 -9.99 -5.30 -17.95
N MET A 288 -10.37 -4.24 -17.21
CA MET A 288 -11.70 -4.13 -16.59
C MET A 288 -12.81 -4.19 -17.64
N LYS A 289 -12.66 -3.45 -18.74
CA LYS A 289 -13.62 -3.42 -19.85
C LYS A 289 -13.79 -4.80 -20.48
N GLU A 290 -12.69 -5.49 -20.76
CA GLU A 290 -12.71 -6.79 -21.43
C GLU A 290 -13.23 -7.91 -20.53
N CYS A 291 -12.85 -7.90 -19.25
CA CYS A 291 -13.29 -8.91 -18.29
C CYS A 291 -14.68 -8.59 -17.68
N GLY A 292 -15.24 -7.41 -17.96
CA GLY A 292 -16.49 -6.94 -17.35
C GLY A 292 -16.38 -6.83 -15.83
N VAL A 293 -15.21 -6.37 -15.34
CA VAL A 293 -14.92 -6.16 -13.92
C VAL A 293 -15.29 -4.72 -13.57
N GLU A 294 -16.01 -4.54 -12.46
CA GLU A 294 -16.36 -3.22 -11.98
C GLU A 294 -15.15 -2.53 -11.35
N LEU A 295 -15.18 -1.20 -11.30
CA LEU A 295 -14.05 -0.45 -10.76
C LEU A 295 -13.79 -0.76 -9.29
N VAL A 296 -14.85 -0.99 -8.50
CA VAL A 296 -14.75 -1.36 -7.08
C VAL A 296 -14.03 -2.69 -6.84
N ASP A 297 -13.88 -3.50 -7.89
CA ASP A 297 -13.16 -4.76 -7.90
C ASP A 297 -11.70 -4.62 -8.39
N CYS A 298 -11.27 -3.40 -8.74
CA CYS A 298 -9.90 -3.07 -9.12
C CYS A 298 -9.34 -1.95 -8.24
N PRO A 299 -9.11 -2.19 -6.94
CA PRO A 299 -8.49 -1.20 -6.06
C PRO A 299 -7.08 -0.80 -6.52
N GLU A 300 -6.39 -1.62 -7.31
CA GLU A 300 -5.11 -1.31 -7.95
C GLU A 300 -5.22 -0.12 -8.90
N TRP A 301 -6.30 -0.03 -9.67
CA TRP A 301 -6.56 1.11 -10.56
C TRP A 301 -6.70 2.42 -9.76
N ILE A 302 -7.44 2.37 -8.64
CA ILE A 302 -7.60 3.53 -7.75
C ILE A 302 -6.24 3.95 -7.19
N ARG A 303 -5.39 2.99 -6.78
CA ARG A 303 -4.01 3.28 -6.33
C ARG A 303 -3.19 3.96 -7.43
N ALA A 304 -3.27 3.47 -8.66
CA ALA A 304 -2.53 4.01 -9.78
C ALA A 304 -2.95 5.46 -10.10
N GLU A 305 -4.26 5.75 -10.12
CA GLU A 305 -4.76 7.11 -10.33
C GLU A 305 -4.38 8.07 -9.20
N MET A 306 -4.44 7.63 -7.94
CA MET A 306 -3.98 8.44 -6.81
C MET A 306 -2.50 8.81 -6.94
N TYR A 307 -1.66 7.84 -7.32
CA TYR A 307 -0.24 8.09 -7.56
C TYR A 307 0.00 9.01 -8.76
N ARG A 308 -0.77 8.84 -9.83
CA ARG A 308 -0.74 9.73 -10.99
C ARG A 308 -1.01 11.17 -10.55
N ALA A 309 -2.02 11.39 -9.71
CA ALA A 309 -2.34 12.72 -9.17
C ALA A 309 -1.24 13.26 -8.25
N ALA A 310 -0.67 12.42 -7.40
CA ALA A 310 0.45 12.81 -6.54
C ALA A 310 1.70 13.20 -7.36
N ALA A 311 2.03 12.43 -8.41
CA ALA A 311 3.17 12.71 -9.28
C ALA A 311 3.03 14.06 -10.00
N VAL A 312 1.84 14.35 -10.54
CA VAL A 312 1.53 15.62 -11.21
C VAL A 312 1.59 16.81 -10.24
N ALA A 313 1.07 16.65 -9.01
CA ALA A 313 1.21 17.69 -7.99
C ALA A 313 2.68 17.92 -7.60
N CYS A 314 3.46 16.85 -7.47
CA CYS A 314 4.89 16.93 -7.14
C CYS A 314 5.72 17.58 -8.25
N SER A 315 5.35 17.44 -9.52
CA SER A 315 5.99 18.13 -10.65
C SER A 315 5.56 19.60 -10.79
N GLY A 316 4.60 20.06 -9.99
CA GLY A 316 4.18 21.46 -9.91
C GLY A 316 2.95 21.81 -10.76
N ASP A 317 2.28 20.85 -11.40
CA ASP A 317 1.01 21.05 -12.10
C ASP A 317 -0.18 20.74 -11.17
N ASP A 318 -0.37 21.60 -10.16
CA ASP A 318 -1.43 21.39 -9.17
C ASP A 318 -2.84 21.44 -9.79
N GLU A 319 -3.05 22.16 -10.89
CA GLU A 319 -4.36 22.28 -11.54
C GLU A 319 -4.80 20.94 -12.14
N SER A 320 -3.93 20.30 -12.93
CA SER A 320 -4.19 18.97 -13.48
C SER A 320 -4.33 17.94 -12.37
N ALA A 321 -3.48 18.01 -11.34
CA ALA A 321 -3.56 17.10 -10.20
C ALA A 321 -4.91 17.21 -9.46
N LEU A 322 -5.40 18.43 -9.23
CA LEU A 322 -6.72 18.67 -8.61
C LEU A 322 -7.86 18.17 -9.49
N ALA A 323 -7.78 18.38 -10.82
CA ALA A 323 -8.78 17.85 -11.74
C ALA A 323 -8.87 16.32 -11.67
N MET A 324 -7.73 15.64 -11.57
CA MET A 324 -7.64 14.19 -11.42
C MET A 324 -8.19 13.72 -10.07
N ALA A 325 -7.82 14.38 -8.97
CA ALA A 325 -8.33 14.05 -7.64
C ALA A 325 -9.87 14.23 -7.57
N LYS A 326 -10.40 15.32 -8.12
CA LYS A 326 -11.86 15.56 -8.21
C LYS A 326 -12.57 14.48 -9.02
N ALA A 327 -11.96 13.99 -10.10
CA ALA A 327 -12.53 12.90 -10.88
C ALA A 327 -12.65 11.60 -10.06
N LEU A 328 -11.65 11.30 -9.23
CA LEU A 328 -11.69 10.15 -8.30
C LEU A 328 -12.77 10.30 -7.23
N CYS A 329 -12.89 11.48 -6.60
CA CYS A 329 -13.88 11.71 -5.54
C CYS A 329 -15.34 11.62 -6.03
N LYS A 330 -15.59 11.83 -7.34
CA LYS A 330 -16.94 11.77 -7.93
C LYS A 330 -17.45 10.35 -8.16
N MET A 331 -16.63 9.35 -7.89
CA MET A 331 -16.96 7.96 -8.16
C MET A 331 -18.02 7.47 -7.18
N LYS A 332 -19.15 7.01 -7.73
CA LYS A 332 -20.24 6.47 -6.94
C LYS A 332 -20.08 4.98 -6.79
N ILE A 333 -20.29 4.50 -5.57
CA ILE A 333 -20.28 3.09 -5.25
C ILE A 333 -21.71 2.68 -4.91
N PRO A 334 -22.24 1.58 -5.50
CA PRO A 334 -23.53 1.04 -5.09
C PRO A 334 -23.51 0.63 -3.61
N GLN A 335 -24.59 0.88 -2.88
CA GLN A 335 -24.63 0.66 -1.42
C GLN A 335 -24.35 -0.79 -1.02
N GLU A 336 -24.78 -1.75 -1.85
CA GLU A 336 -24.53 -3.17 -1.70
C GLU A 336 -23.03 -3.54 -1.80
N ARG A 337 -22.22 -2.72 -2.47
CA ARG A 337 -20.78 -2.88 -2.65
C ARG A 337 -19.94 -2.08 -1.66
N TYR A 338 -20.55 -1.49 -0.63
CA TYR A 338 -19.86 -0.73 0.41
C TYR A 338 -18.82 -1.56 1.19
N LYS A 339 -18.88 -2.88 1.13
CA LYS A 339 -17.90 -3.75 1.80
C LYS A 339 -16.68 -4.10 0.94
N SER A 340 -16.70 -3.77 -0.36
CA SER A 340 -15.66 -4.08 -1.32
C SER A 340 -14.31 -3.40 -1.00
N ALA A 341 -13.24 -3.99 -1.53
CA ALA A 341 -11.88 -3.46 -1.44
C ALA A 341 -11.79 -2.05 -2.05
N GLY A 342 -12.39 -1.87 -3.24
CA GLY A 342 -12.46 -0.59 -3.94
C GLY A 342 -13.19 0.50 -3.15
N ALA A 343 -14.25 0.14 -2.42
CA ALA A 343 -14.95 1.10 -1.56
C ALA A 343 -14.08 1.63 -0.43
N ARG A 344 -13.32 0.76 0.23
CA ARG A 344 -12.47 1.15 1.35
C ARG A 344 -11.33 2.05 0.92
N ILE A 345 -10.66 1.71 -0.18
CA ILE A 345 -9.61 2.57 -0.71
C ILE A 345 -10.19 3.91 -1.18
N LEU A 346 -11.39 3.93 -1.78
CA LEU A 346 -12.03 5.18 -2.16
C LEU A 346 -12.25 6.06 -0.93
N TRP A 347 -12.83 5.53 0.15
CA TRP A 347 -13.14 6.32 1.33
C TRP A 347 -11.91 6.72 2.13
N TRP A 348 -11.04 5.78 2.48
CA TRP A 348 -9.91 6.10 3.35
C TRP A 348 -8.79 6.86 2.64
N GLU A 349 -8.67 6.70 1.32
CA GLU A 349 -7.54 7.22 0.57
C GLU A 349 -7.98 8.24 -0.50
N ALA A 350 -8.71 7.80 -1.53
CA ALA A 350 -8.97 8.64 -2.71
C ALA A 350 -9.81 9.90 -2.40
N ASN A 351 -10.83 9.79 -1.54
CA ASN A 351 -11.69 10.91 -1.13
C ASN A 351 -10.96 12.02 -0.38
N THR A 352 -9.72 11.77 0.05
CA THR A 352 -8.87 12.77 0.70
C THR A 352 -7.84 13.37 -0.26
N MET A 353 -7.75 12.90 -1.50
CA MET A 353 -6.68 13.27 -2.43
C MET A 353 -6.72 14.74 -2.81
N GLU A 354 -7.90 15.33 -3.01
CA GLU A 354 -8.06 16.76 -3.30
C GLU A 354 -7.51 17.61 -2.14
N MET A 355 -7.90 17.28 -0.90
CA MET A 355 -7.36 17.92 0.30
C MET A 355 -5.84 17.80 0.38
N ARG A 356 -5.25 16.62 0.10
CA ARG A 356 -3.79 16.40 0.17
C ARG A 356 -3.03 17.33 -0.77
N ILE A 357 -3.55 17.53 -1.99
CA ILE A 357 -2.93 18.40 -3.00
C ILE A 357 -3.05 19.87 -2.58
N LEU A 358 -4.23 20.30 -2.11
CA LEU A 358 -4.43 21.67 -1.61
C LEU A 358 -3.54 21.98 -0.41
N MET A 359 -3.40 21.03 0.53
CA MET A 359 -2.49 21.17 1.68
C MET A 359 -1.01 21.24 1.29
N ARG A 360 -0.64 20.69 0.12
CA ARG A 360 0.72 20.81 -0.44
C ARG A 360 0.92 22.15 -1.13
N ARG A 361 -0.03 22.56 -1.99
CA ARG A 361 0.05 23.80 -2.78
C ARG A 361 0.12 25.04 -1.89
N ARG A 362 -0.68 25.09 -0.82
CA ARG A 362 -0.70 26.21 0.16
C ARG A 362 -0.90 27.58 -0.48
N GLY A 363 -1.73 27.65 -1.53
CA GLY A 363 -2.19 28.89 -2.14
C GLY A 363 -3.27 29.61 -1.31
N PRO A 364 -3.71 30.81 -1.74
CA PRO A 364 -4.81 31.52 -1.11
C PRO A 364 -6.08 30.68 -1.04
N ASP A 365 -6.74 30.66 0.12
CA ASP A 365 -7.96 29.89 0.42
C ASP A 365 -7.85 28.35 0.27
N ASP A 366 -6.66 27.78 -0.01
CA ASP A 366 -6.49 26.34 -0.20
C ASP A 366 -6.94 25.52 1.01
N LEU A 367 -6.74 26.02 2.22
CA LEU A 367 -7.21 25.33 3.42
C LEU A 367 -8.74 25.29 3.53
N LYS A 368 -9.42 26.37 3.13
CA LYS A 368 -10.88 26.41 3.09
C LYS A 368 -11.42 25.49 2.00
N MET A 369 -10.78 25.48 0.83
CA MET A 369 -11.09 24.55 -0.25
C MET A 369 -10.85 23.09 0.19
N ALA A 370 -9.76 22.82 0.90
CA ALA A 370 -9.43 21.50 1.42
C ALA A 370 -10.50 21.03 2.41
N LEU A 371 -10.94 21.90 3.33
CA LEU A 371 -12.02 21.61 4.27
C LEU A 371 -13.33 21.32 3.54
N ALA A 372 -13.67 22.13 2.52
CA ALA A 372 -14.85 21.94 1.69
C ALA A 372 -14.80 20.67 0.82
N SER A 373 -13.61 20.17 0.50
CA SER A 373 -13.43 18.93 -0.28
C SER A 373 -13.67 17.65 0.52
N LEU A 374 -13.69 17.73 1.86
CA LEU A 374 -13.98 16.57 2.69
C LEU A 374 -15.41 16.07 2.48
N PRO A 375 -15.66 14.75 2.53
CA PRO A 375 -17.01 14.23 2.35
C PRO A 375 -18.01 14.78 3.37
N SER A 376 -19.23 15.08 2.92
CA SER A 376 -20.26 15.72 3.76
C SER A 376 -20.66 14.86 4.95
N LYS A 377 -21.10 15.50 6.05
CA LYS A 377 -21.52 14.80 7.27
C LYS A 377 -22.66 13.80 7.00
N GLU A 378 -23.59 14.17 6.12
CA GLU A 378 -24.72 13.34 5.71
C GLU A 378 -24.22 12.08 5.00
N PHE A 379 -23.28 12.23 4.05
CA PHE A 379 -22.69 11.08 3.36
C PHE A 379 -21.89 10.21 4.31
N VAL A 380 -21.04 10.79 5.16
CA VAL A 380 -20.24 10.04 6.14
C VAL A 380 -21.12 9.25 7.10
N LYS A 381 -22.27 9.79 7.50
CA LYS A 381 -23.25 9.07 8.34
C LYS A 381 -23.77 7.80 7.67
N THR A 382 -23.91 7.78 6.34
CA THR A 382 -24.29 6.57 5.58
C THR A 382 -23.21 5.49 5.60
N LEU A 383 -21.94 5.85 5.84
CA LEU A 383 -20.81 4.92 5.87
C LEU A 383 -20.62 4.26 7.24
N THR A 384 -21.08 4.87 8.33
CA THR A 384 -20.89 4.39 9.71
C THR A 384 -21.25 2.91 9.95
N PRO A 385 -22.28 2.31 9.31
CA PRO A 385 -22.56 0.89 9.45
C PRO A 385 -21.50 -0.03 8.81
N TYR A 386 -20.73 0.48 7.85
CA TYR A 386 -19.83 -0.30 6.99
C TYR A 386 -18.35 0.00 7.25
N SER A 387 -18.05 1.17 7.79
CA SER A 387 -16.69 1.69 7.93
C SER A 387 -16.53 2.53 9.20
N ARG A 388 -15.29 2.65 9.69
CA ARG A 388 -14.92 3.62 10.74
C ARG A 388 -14.22 4.87 10.20
N VAL A 389 -14.26 5.12 8.89
CA VAL A 389 -13.63 6.28 8.24
C VAL A 389 -14.09 7.64 8.78
N ALA A 390 -15.28 7.71 9.39
CA ALA A 390 -15.79 8.93 10.03
C ALA A 390 -14.81 9.53 11.05
N PHE A 391 -14.11 8.68 11.82
CA PHE A 391 -13.08 9.12 12.76
C PHE A 391 -11.91 9.81 12.04
N TYR A 392 -11.54 9.33 10.86
CA TYR A 392 -10.48 9.96 10.09
C TYR A 392 -10.91 11.33 9.56
N TYR A 393 -12.08 11.43 8.92
CA TYR A 393 -12.59 12.71 8.42
C TYR A 393 -12.81 13.75 9.53
N GLN A 394 -13.23 13.32 10.73
CA GLN A 394 -13.33 14.22 11.87
C GLN A 394 -11.95 14.79 12.28
N GLY A 395 -10.91 13.95 12.30
CA GLY A 395 -9.54 14.39 12.57
C GLY A 395 -9.01 15.34 11.50
N LEU A 396 -9.32 15.09 10.22
CA LEU A 396 -8.96 15.97 9.11
C LEU A 396 -9.67 17.33 9.20
N ALA A 397 -10.96 17.35 9.54
CA ALA A 397 -11.69 18.60 9.74
C ALA A 397 -11.09 19.43 10.88
N MET A 398 -10.79 18.81 12.03
CA MET A 398 -10.11 19.48 13.14
C MET A 398 -8.74 20.04 12.73
N LEU A 399 -7.95 19.28 11.97
CA LEU A 399 -6.65 19.72 11.46
C LEU A 399 -6.79 20.97 10.59
N LEU A 400 -7.68 20.93 9.59
CA LEU A 400 -7.87 22.02 8.65
C LEU A 400 -8.47 23.26 9.33
N GLU A 401 -9.47 23.10 10.19
CA GLU A 401 -10.04 24.20 10.98
C GLU A 401 -8.98 24.84 11.88
N SER A 402 -8.06 24.05 12.46
CA SER A 402 -6.99 24.58 13.30
C SER A 402 -6.00 25.41 12.48
N GLN A 403 -5.62 24.93 11.29
CA GLN A 403 -4.70 25.64 10.41
C GLN A 403 -5.33 26.93 9.86
N ILE A 404 -6.63 26.91 9.52
CA ILE A 404 -7.38 28.12 9.14
C ILE A 404 -7.38 29.13 10.29
N ALA A 405 -7.67 28.68 11.52
CA ALA A 405 -7.64 29.56 12.69
C ALA A 405 -6.26 30.19 12.93
N LEU A 406 -5.17 29.46 12.67
CA LEU A 406 -3.81 29.99 12.74
C LEU A 406 -3.55 31.06 11.66
N GLU A 407 -3.98 30.84 10.41
CA GLU A 407 -3.87 31.83 9.32
C GLU A 407 -4.67 33.10 9.61
N GLU A 408 -5.85 32.94 10.22
CA GLU A 408 -6.72 34.03 10.67
C GLU A 408 -6.24 34.69 11.98
N LYS A 409 -5.11 34.23 12.53
CA LYS A 409 -4.53 34.69 13.81
C LYS A 409 -5.47 34.53 15.01
N ASN A 410 -6.44 33.62 14.92
CA ASN A 410 -7.32 33.24 16.00
C ASN A 410 -6.68 32.15 16.87
N TRP A 411 -5.71 32.57 17.68
CA TRP A 411 -4.86 31.66 18.46
C TRP A 411 -5.65 30.81 19.47
N GLU A 412 -6.63 31.38 20.17
CA GLU A 412 -7.45 30.63 21.14
C GLU A 412 -8.24 29.53 20.44
N ARG A 413 -8.86 29.82 19.29
CA ARG A 413 -9.56 28.80 18.50
C ARG A 413 -8.63 27.70 18.00
N ALA A 414 -7.45 28.08 17.52
CA ALA A 414 -6.43 27.12 17.09
C ALA A 414 -5.99 26.21 18.24
N LYS A 415 -5.82 26.77 19.45
CA LYS A 415 -5.45 26.03 20.66
C LYS A 415 -6.54 25.04 21.08
N GLU A 416 -7.80 25.47 21.12
CA GLU A 416 -8.94 24.59 21.43
C GLU A 416 -9.00 23.39 20.48
N LEU A 417 -8.90 23.65 19.17
CA LEU A 417 -8.95 22.61 18.16
C LEU A 417 -7.73 21.68 18.19
N THR A 418 -6.54 22.21 18.46
CA THR A 418 -5.31 21.41 18.65
C THR A 418 -5.44 20.47 19.86
N GLN A 419 -6.07 20.94 20.95
CA GLN A 419 -6.36 20.12 22.11
C GLN A 419 -7.41 19.05 21.77
N ALA A 420 -8.47 19.41 21.05
CA ALA A 420 -9.47 18.45 20.56
C ALA A 420 -8.85 17.35 19.69
N MET A 421 -7.94 17.71 18.79
CA MET A 421 -7.19 16.76 17.96
C MET A 421 -6.34 15.81 18.80
N THR A 422 -5.66 16.32 19.84
CA THR A 422 -4.89 15.51 20.78
C THR A 422 -5.77 14.50 21.52
N MET A 423 -6.99 14.89 21.91
CA MET A 423 -7.96 14.00 22.56
C MET A 423 -8.61 13.02 21.57
N HIS A 424 -8.66 13.36 20.29
CA HIS A 424 -9.25 12.53 19.23
C HIS A 424 -8.41 11.30 18.90
N LEU A 425 -7.07 11.41 18.90
CA LEU A 425 -6.19 10.29 18.58
C LEU A 425 -6.43 9.04 19.48
N PRO A 426 -6.54 9.16 20.82
CA PRO A 426 -6.95 8.03 21.66
C PRO A 426 -8.33 7.46 21.32
N LEU A 427 -9.29 8.27 20.88
CA LEU A 427 -10.62 7.78 20.46
C LEU A 427 -10.53 6.96 19.18
N MET A 428 -9.71 7.39 18.21
CA MET A 428 -9.43 6.59 17.02
C MET A 428 -8.83 5.23 17.39
N GLN A 429 -7.89 5.19 18.35
CA GLN A 429 -7.29 3.92 18.77
C GLN A 429 -8.31 2.95 19.39
N LYS A 430 -9.36 3.46 20.06
CA LYS A 430 -10.42 2.60 20.63
C LYS A 430 -11.22 1.84 19.57
N VAL A 431 -11.29 2.33 18.32
CA VAL A 431 -12.00 1.64 17.23
C VAL A 431 -11.09 0.74 16.39
N ARG A 432 -9.82 0.56 16.77
CA ARG A 432 -8.85 -0.23 16.02
C ARG A 432 -9.28 -1.70 15.83
N ASP A 433 -9.90 -2.31 16.84
CA ASP A 433 -10.37 -3.69 16.75
C ASP A 433 -11.58 -3.83 15.82
N ASP A 434 -12.49 -2.85 15.85
CA ASP A 434 -13.61 -2.75 14.89
C ASP A 434 -13.10 -2.67 13.45
N VAL A 435 -12.19 -1.73 13.21
CA VAL A 435 -11.51 -1.54 11.93
C VAL A 435 -10.85 -2.84 11.47
N SER A 436 -10.18 -3.57 12.37
CA SER A 436 -9.55 -4.86 12.04
C SER A 436 -10.59 -5.90 11.61
N ARG A 437 -11.71 -6.02 12.32
CA ARG A 437 -12.80 -6.94 11.96
C ARG A 437 -13.48 -6.55 10.65
N MET A 438 -13.55 -5.25 10.38
CA MET A 438 -14.07 -4.72 9.13
C MET A 438 -13.08 -4.86 7.98
N GLY A 439 -11.80 -5.15 8.24
CA GLY A 439 -10.76 -5.30 7.21
C GLY A 439 -10.11 -3.99 6.76
N GLU A 440 -10.28 -2.92 7.53
CA GLU A 440 -9.81 -1.57 7.19
C GLU A 440 -8.47 -1.23 7.86
N LEU A 441 -7.87 -2.17 8.59
CA LEU A 441 -6.73 -1.91 9.49
C LEU A 441 -5.55 -1.21 8.81
N ALA A 442 -5.22 -1.64 7.60
CA ALA A 442 -4.07 -1.09 6.90
C ALA A 442 -4.31 0.34 6.37
N HIS A 443 -5.56 0.71 6.09
CA HIS A 443 -5.93 2.09 5.76
C HIS A 443 -5.99 2.97 7.01
N PHE A 444 -6.58 2.43 8.09
CA PHE A 444 -6.63 3.09 9.38
C PHE A 444 -5.23 3.42 9.94
N ILE A 445 -4.27 2.49 9.84
CA ILE A 445 -2.90 2.73 10.32
C ILE A 445 -2.29 3.94 9.59
N ARG A 446 -2.43 4.01 8.26
CA ARG A 446 -1.93 5.13 7.46
C ARG A 446 -2.60 6.46 7.82
N ALA A 447 -3.93 6.45 7.95
CA ALA A 447 -4.71 7.60 8.37
C ALA A 447 -4.34 8.08 9.78
N TYR A 448 -4.20 7.15 10.73
CA TYR A 448 -3.82 7.44 12.10
C TYR A 448 -2.41 8.02 12.18
N SER A 449 -1.42 7.37 11.53
CA SER A 449 -0.04 7.86 11.49
C SER A 449 0.06 9.26 10.89
N PHE A 450 -0.73 9.56 9.84
CA PHE A 450 -0.81 10.91 9.30
C PHE A 450 -1.35 11.92 10.32
N LEU A 451 -2.47 11.62 10.97
CA LEU A 451 -3.05 12.52 11.97
C LEU A 451 -2.14 12.71 13.19
N ASP A 452 -1.39 11.68 13.60
CA ASP A 452 -0.40 11.78 14.68
C ASP A 452 0.71 12.77 14.33
N VAL A 453 1.33 12.61 13.16
CA VAL A 453 2.36 13.54 12.63
C VAL A 453 1.80 14.95 12.46
N ALA A 454 0.60 15.09 11.88
CA ALA A 454 -0.04 16.39 11.67
C ALA A 454 -0.40 17.09 13.01
N THR A 455 -0.75 16.32 14.04
CA THR A 455 -0.99 16.87 15.40
C THR A 455 0.31 17.45 15.99
N LEU A 456 1.44 16.78 15.77
CA LEU A 456 2.75 17.29 16.21
C LEU A 456 3.11 18.58 15.45
N GLN A 457 2.94 18.62 14.13
CA GLN A 457 3.15 19.84 13.36
C GLN A 457 2.26 20.98 13.84
N LEU A 458 0.98 20.71 14.07
CA LEU A 458 0.04 21.71 14.55
C LEU A 458 0.40 22.26 15.94
N LYS A 459 0.91 21.42 16.85
CA LYS A 459 1.45 21.88 18.15
C LYS A 459 2.66 22.79 17.99
N GLY A 460 3.53 22.48 17.02
CA GLY A 460 4.64 23.34 16.64
C GLY A 460 4.15 24.70 16.11
N ASP A 461 3.19 24.68 15.18
CA ASP A 461 2.62 25.89 14.57
C ASP A 461 1.91 26.77 15.61
N LEU A 462 1.15 26.15 16.53
CA LEU A 462 0.50 26.85 17.63
C LEU A 462 1.51 27.50 18.58
N ALA A 463 2.60 26.80 18.89
CA ALA A 463 3.68 27.34 19.71
C ALA A 463 4.38 28.52 19.01
N MET A 464 4.60 28.43 17.70
CA MET A 464 5.17 29.51 16.89
C MET A 464 4.25 30.74 16.80
N ALA A 465 2.94 30.53 16.68
CA ALA A 465 1.94 31.59 16.68
C ALA A 465 1.74 32.25 18.05
N GLY A 466 2.12 31.57 19.13
CA GLY A 466 2.00 32.05 20.51
C GLY A 466 3.08 33.05 20.94
N PRO A 467 3.14 33.35 22.26
CA PRO A 467 4.13 34.25 22.85
C PRO A 467 5.56 33.80 22.57
N GLU A 468 6.46 34.76 22.33
CA GLU A 468 7.84 34.48 21.94
C GLU A 468 8.59 33.59 22.95
N SER A 469 8.33 33.78 24.24
CA SER A 469 8.90 32.98 25.34
C SER A 469 8.56 31.49 25.27
N GLN A 470 7.48 31.12 24.56
CA GLN A 470 7.02 29.75 24.43
C GLN A 470 7.40 29.11 23.08
N ARG A 471 7.89 29.89 22.10
CA ARG A 471 8.22 29.38 20.75
C ARG A 471 9.32 28.33 20.75
N GLY A 472 10.18 28.29 21.78
CA GLY A 472 11.25 27.31 21.91
C GLY A 472 10.75 25.86 21.85
N VAL A 473 9.56 25.56 22.39
CA VAL A 473 9.01 24.20 22.43
C VAL A 473 8.61 23.67 21.05
N ALA A 474 8.46 24.54 20.05
CA ALA A 474 8.10 24.14 18.68
C ALA A 474 9.14 23.19 18.08
N TYR A 475 10.42 23.32 18.44
CA TYR A 475 11.49 22.42 17.99
C TYR A 475 11.18 20.95 18.30
N ASN A 476 10.76 20.66 19.53
CA ASN A 476 10.47 19.29 19.96
C ASN A 476 9.29 18.70 19.18
N TRP A 477 8.29 19.53 18.91
CA TRP A 477 7.11 19.11 18.15
C TRP A 477 7.44 18.84 16.67
N TYR A 478 8.18 19.73 16.01
CA TYR A 478 8.60 19.53 14.63
C TYR A 478 9.59 18.37 14.48
N SER A 479 10.56 18.24 15.39
CA SER A 479 11.49 17.11 15.37
C SER A 479 10.75 15.78 15.55
N GLY A 480 9.81 15.73 16.50
CA GLY A 480 8.97 14.55 16.69
C GLY A 480 8.07 14.22 15.49
N ALA A 481 7.66 15.22 14.70
CA ALA A 481 6.94 15.01 13.45
C ALA A 481 7.87 14.41 12.37
N ASN A 482 9.10 14.93 12.24
CA ASN A 482 10.11 14.42 11.29
C ASN A 482 10.52 12.97 11.55
N GLU A 483 10.64 12.58 12.82
CA GLU A 483 10.97 11.20 13.22
C GLU A 483 9.83 10.23 12.89
N ARG A 484 8.58 10.69 12.91
CA ARG A 484 7.39 9.84 12.74
C ARG A 484 6.82 9.87 11.32
N GLN A 485 7.28 10.76 10.45
CA GLN A 485 6.77 10.83 9.07
C GLN A 485 7.11 9.54 8.33
N MET A 486 6.07 8.82 7.92
CA MET A 486 6.25 7.58 7.16
C MET A 486 6.52 7.88 5.68
N TYR A 487 7.37 7.05 5.06
CA TYR A 487 7.54 7.00 3.60
C TYR A 487 6.30 6.42 2.90
N ALA A 488 6.30 6.50 1.57
CA ALA A 488 5.31 5.81 0.74
C ALA A 488 5.38 4.30 1.00
N SER A 489 4.30 3.73 1.52
CA SER A 489 4.19 2.31 1.87
C SER A 489 3.02 1.66 1.13
N ARG A 490 3.01 0.33 1.07
CA ARG A 490 1.94 -0.47 0.41
C ARG A 490 1.68 -0.09 -1.06
N MET A 491 2.68 0.44 -1.77
CA MET A 491 2.48 0.90 -3.15
C MET A 491 1.31 1.91 -3.25
N MET A 492 1.24 2.85 -2.30
CA MET A 492 0.31 3.99 -2.30
C MET A 492 1.07 5.30 -2.01
N PRO A 493 0.65 6.44 -2.60
CA PRO A 493 1.31 7.71 -2.32
C PRO A 493 1.20 8.03 -0.82
N PRO A 494 2.14 8.79 -0.24
CA PRO A 494 2.02 9.25 1.14
C PRO A 494 0.70 9.99 1.39
N VAL A 495 0.21 9.95 2.63
CA VAL A 495 -0.99 10.72 3.01
C VAL A 495 -0.65 12.21 3.07
N SER A 496 0.47 12.59 3.68
CA SER A 496 1.03 13.93 3.53
C SER A 496 1.91 13.99 2.30
N LEU A 497 1.63 14.89 1.36
CA LEU A 497 2.51 15.16 0.22
C LEU A 497 3.53 16.29 0.52
N THR A 498 3.62 16.72 1.77
CA THR A 498 4.53 17.77 2.22
C THR A 498 5.58 17.17 3.16
N PRO A 499 6.88 17.41 2.90
CA PRO A 499 7.96 17.03 3.80
C PRO A 499 7.84 17.76 5.15
N THR A 500 7.98 17.03 6.25
CA THR A 500 7.92 17.61 7.61
C THR A 500 9.12 18.51 7.90
N GLU A 501 10.25 18.26 7.22
CA GLU A 501 11.47 19.06 7.26
C GLU A 501 11.23 20.52 6.89
N LEU A 502 10.20 20.81 6.08
CA LEU A 502 9.85 22.18 5.73
C LEU A 502 9.50 23.03 6.97
N ALA A 503 8.74 22.47 7.92
CA ALA A 503 8.35 23.18 9.14
C ALA A 503 9.53 23.35 10.11
N LEU A 504 10.37 22.29 10.25
CA LEU A 504 11.55 22.33 11.11
C LEU A 504 12.62 23.31 10.59
N GLY A 505 12.85 23.37 9.28
CA GLY A 505 13.78 24.35 8.71
C GLY A 505 13.28 25.78 8.89
N ARG A 506 11.98 26.05 8.68
CA ARG A 506 11.37 27.37 8.94
C ARG A 506 11.49 27.79 10.39
N TYR A 507 11.41 26.83 11.33
CA TYR A 507 11.72 27.09 12.73
C TYR A 507 13.14 27.62 12.91
N PHE A 508 14.15 26.99 12.30
CA PHE A 508 15.54 27.46 12.39
C PHE A 508 15.74 28.81 11.69
N GLU A 509 15.08 29.06 10.56
CA GLU A 509 15.08 30.38 9.91
C GLU A 509 14.53 31.47 10.84
N SER A 510 13.45 31.19 11.58
CA SER A 510 12.88 32.12 12.56
C SER A 510 13.83 32.44 13.72
N LYS A 511 14.83 31.58 13.96
CA LYS A 511 15.91 31.77 14.93
C LYS A 511 17.17 32.37 14.33
N ASN A 512 17.12 32.77 13.06
CA ASN A 512 18.27 33.24 12.28
C ASN A 512 19.41 32.20 12.18
N ASP A 513 19.10 30.90 12.29
CA ASP A 513 20.05 29.81 12.12
C ASP A 513 19.95 29.23 10.70
N ALA A 514 20.45 30.00 9.73
CA ALA A 514 20.41 29.64 8.31
C ALA A 514 21.15 28.33 8.01
N ARG A 515 22.22 28.03 8.76
CA ARG A 515 23.01 26.82 8.59
C ARG A 515 22.17 25.58 8.93
N ARG A 516 21.55 25.55 10.11
CA ARG A 516 20.69 24.42 10.51
C ARG A 516 19.45 24.31 9.64
N ALA A 517 18.87 25.42 9.20
CA ALA A 517 17.74 25.39 8.27
C ALA A 517 18.12 24.69 6.96
N LEU A 518 19.28 25.04 6.39
CA LEU A 518 19.80 24.40 5.17
C LEU A 518 20.08 22.90 5.37
N GLU A 519 20.71 22.51 6.48
CA GLU A 519 20.97 21.11 6.84
C GLU A 519 19.66 20.29 6.87
N VAL A 520 18.61 20.82 7.52
CA VAL A 520 17.30 20.17 7.60
C VAL A 520 16.64 20.04 6.22
N TYR A 521 16.68 21.08 5.39
CA TYR A 521 16.11 21.01 4.04
C TYR A 521 16.84 20.01 3.14
N GLN A 522 18.18 19.93 3.26
CA GLN A 522 18.99 18.94 2.54
C GLN A 522 18.69 17.52 3.01
N GLU A 523 18.51 17.31 4.33
CA GLU A 523 18.03 16.02 4.83
C GLU A 523 16.66 15.68 4.24
N GLY A 524 15.75 16.65 4.15
CA GLY A 524 14.45 16.48 3.51
C GLY A 524 14.57 16.00 2.07
N LEU A 525 15.49 16.56 1.27
CA LEU A 525 15.72 16.12 -0.11
C LEU A 525 16.28 14.71 -0.22
N SER A 526 16.93 14.18 0.81
CA SER A 526 17.34 12.76 0.84
C SER A 526 16.15 11.80 0.99
N ARG A 527 15.01 12.29 1.51
CA ARG A 527 13.77 11.52 1.71
C ARG A 527 12.73 11.81 0.62
N TRP A 528 12.77 13.04 0.09
CA TRP A 528 11.90 13.57 -0.96
C TRP A 528 12.76 14.16 -2.08
N PRO A 529 13.41 13.32 -2.90
CA PRO A 529 14.29 13.79 -3.96
C PRO A 529 13.57 14.74 -4.89
N LYS A 530 14.21 15.88 -5.20
CA LYS A 530 13.70 16.93 -6.08
C LYS A 530 12.36 17.56 -5.67
N ASP A 531 11.95 17.47 -4.40
CA ASP A 531 10.71 18.13 -3.97
C ASP A 531 10.79 19.66 -4.14
N LEU A 532 9.84 20.21 -4.89
CA LEU A 532 9.81 21.63 -5.24
C LEU A 532 9.64 22.56 -4.02
N THR A 533 9.02 22.11 -2.93
CA THR A 533 8.83 22.96 -1.74
C THR A 533 10.13 23.13 -0.96
N LEU A 534 10.91 22.05 -0.82
CA LEU A 534 12.24 22.07 -0.21
C LEU A 534 13.25 22.82 -1.08
N LEU A 535 13.27 22.58 -2.39
CA LEU A 535 14.14 23.31 -3.32
C LEU A 535 13.88 24.81 -3.29
N SER A 536 12.61 25.21 -3.25
CA SER A 536 12.22 26.63 -3.11
C SER A 536 12.75 27.26 -1.82
N ALA A 537 12.63 26.55 -0.69
CA ALA A 537 13.16 27.03 0.60
C ALA A 537 14.69 27.14 0.60
N ILE A 538 15.39 26.18 -0.01
CA ILE A 538 16.85 26.21 -0.17
C ILE A 538 17.29 27.39 -1.04
N ALA A 539 16.65 27.60 -2.20
CA ALA A 539 16.98 28.70 -3.10
C ALA A 539 16.77 30.07 -2.42
N ALA A 540 15.69 30.23 -1.65
CA ALA A 540 15.43 31.43 -0.87
C ALA A 540 16.51 31.70 0.17
N LEU A 541 16.95 30.67 0.90
CA LEU A 541 18.05 30.74 1.87
C LEU A 541 19.39 31.13 1.22
N GLN A 542 19.73 30.51 0.09
CA GLN A 542 20.95 30.80 -0.68
C GLN A 542 20.96 32.24 -1.19
N THR A 543 19.84 32.72 -1.71
CA THR A 543 19.66 34.12 -2.15
C THR A 543 19.89 35.07 -0.97
N LYS A 544 19.28 34.79 0.19
CA LYS A 544 19.44 35.61 1.40
C LYS A 544 20.89 35.60 1.93
N ALA A 545 21.64 34.52 1.69
CA ALA A 545 23.05 34.42 2.04
C ALA A 545 23.99 35.09 1.01
N GLY A 546 23.47 35.60 -0.11
CA GLY A 546 24.27 36.19 -1.19
C GLY A 546 24.95 35.19 -2.12
N ASP A 547 24.61 33.90 -2.03
CA ASP A 547 25.11 32.85 -2.91
C ASP A 547 24.17 32.67 -4.11
N GLU A 548 24.15 33.67 -5.00
CA GLU A 548 23.25 33.69 -6.15
C GLU A 548 23.56 32.54 -7.11
N LYS A 549 24.82 32.13 -7.23
CA LYS A 549 25.23 31.00 -8.08
C LYS A 549 24.59 29.69 -7.60
N ALA A 550 24.62 29.41 -6.30
CA ALA A 550 23.96 28.22 -5.77
C ALA A 550 22.43 28.32 -5.88
N ALA A 551 21.86 29.52 -5.68
CA ALA A 551 20.43 29.76 -5.85
C ALA A 551 19.97 29.50 -7.29
N GLU A 552 20.71 29.98 -8.29
CA GLU A 552 20.45 29.73 -9.71
C GLU A 552 20.50 28.23 -10.06
N GLN A 553 21.47 27.48 -9.53
CA GLN A 553 21.54 26.02 -9.71
C GLN A 553 20.31 25.31 -9.13
N THR A 554 19.88 25.71 -7.93
CA THR A 554 18.68 25.16 -7.29
C THR A 554 17.42 25.49 -8.11
N ARG A 555 17.29 26.74 -8.60
CA ARG A 555 16.17 27.15 -9.46
C ARG A 555 16.17 26.44 -10.82
N ALA A 556 17.34 26.16 -11.40
CA ALA A 556 17.47 25.36 -12.61
C ALA A 556 16.94 23.93 -12.38
N THR A 557 17.30 23.30 -11.26
CA THR A 557 16.76 21.98 -10.88
C THR A 557 15.23 22.02 -10.74
N MET A 558 14.66 23.08 -10.15
CA MET A 558 13.21 23.24 -10.07
C MET A 558 12.56 23.40 -11.44
N GLN A 559 13.22 24.10 -12.36
CA GLN A 559 12.74 24.27 -13.73
C GLN A 559 12.78 22.94 -14.48
N GLU A 560 13.84 22.14 -14.34
CA GLU A 560 13.94 20.79 -14.90
C GLU A 560 12.73 19.95 -14.48
N VAL A 561 12.46 19.86 -13.17
CA VAL A 561 11.31 19.11 -12.61
C VAL A 561 9.97 19.55 -13.19
N ARG A 562 9.79 20.85 -13.45
CA ARG A 562 8.56 21.41 -14.04
C ARG A 562 8.49 21.23 -15.56
N SER A 563 9.63 21.29 -16.24
CA SER A 563 9.74 21.25 -17.69
C SER A 563 9.70 19.83 -18.28
N GLU A 564 9.93 18.83 -17.44
CA GLU A 564 9.74 17.44 -17.81
C GLU A 564 8.26 17.12 -18.09
N ASN A 565 7.29 17.97 -17.67
CA ASN A 565 5.83 17.72 -17.73
C ASN A 565 5.23 17.52 -19.12
#